data_AF-A0A9D6RS54-F1
#
_entry.id   AF-A0A9D6RS54-F1
#
_cell.length_a   1.000
_cell.length_b   1.000
_cell.length_c   1.000
_cell.angle_alpha   90.00
_cell.angle_beta   90.00
_cell.angle_gamma   90.00
#
_symmetry.space_group_name_H-M   'P 1'
#
loop_
_entity.id
_entity.type
_entity.pdbx_description
1 polymer ?
#
loop_
_entity_poly.entity_id
_entity_poly.type
_entity_poly.pdbx_seq_one_letter_code
_entity_poly.pdbx_strand_id
1 'polypeptide(L)'
;MADHLDSRFELVVLEGGGKDSRHYLNRTRISLGRFDEGDDVTPGVVAFPEPTVSRVHAVLEWDDKKKRYVLHHRSRTNATLINGTQTAEPQGQALNPGDKIKLGRLVVEVRQTDPRAAVSVVDVPEPVETGLHLVVLTGPDAGGIHPLNYTRVLVSEPPAEPDPHPRASVRGVGNSEALLVHTPEGFQVQPVPERERPVLLQAHDGAVIEHPVVEGSHVFLQPGMVLLCGGVVLAPVATTEAGDLAESIRDGKAAHPLLENLKPQEKPPWHGGEQYLLRILSGEYRGTVLYLDPEKLKGPVTLDRLAAEQPALLKLPDKNAARAEVLWWKGRFQLRNADKEGRFMLNWDEMTPEEEANLVSGDRFRLGKTVVRYEHLPMQERIETLALRFADEDIPFARQVNTLGYSTHCDLRIDDRRLGPTHGQFEIRPDGIFYCHKERGKEVKIGDATVRAGEEGQVTPGEPIHLAEEIVVQVVEKSERFSQTEGFLIGPTQEELEAARKGPA
;
A
#
# COMPACT_ATOMS: atom_id res chain seq x y z
N MET A 1 -29.07 9.51 12.54
CA MET A 1 -27.88 9.90 13.33
C MET A 1 -27.82 8.96 14.52
N ALA A 2 -26.81 8.09 14.59
CA ALA A 2 -26.63 7.18 15.72
C ALA A 2 -26.10 7.96 16.93
N ASP A 3 -26.69 7.74 18.11
CA ASP A 3 -26.25 8.32 19.40
C ASP A 3 -24.91 7.70 19.81
N HIS A 4 -23.82 8.26 19.28
CA HIS A 4 -22.47 7.93 19.72
C HIS A 4 -22.15 8.72 20.99
N LEU A 5 -21.84 8.01 22.08
CA LEU A 5 -21.54 8.56 23.40
C LEU A 5 -20.11 8.20 23.79
N ASP A 6 -19.28 9.20 24.10
CA ASP A 6 -17.97 8.96 24.73
C ASP A 6 -18.14 8.80 26.25
N SER A 7 -18.50 7.59 26.71
CA SER A 7 -18.75 7.35 28.14
C SER A 7 -17.47 7.19 28.96
N ARG A 8 -16.35 6.83 28.32
CA ARG A 8 -15.10 6.38 28.96
C ARG A 8 -15.21 5.10 29.78
N PHE A 9 -16.28 4.33 29.61
CA PHE A 9 -16.49 3.06 30.28
C PHE A 9 -16.34 1.87 29.33
N GLU A 10 -15.78 0.78 29.85
CA GLU A 10 -15.79 -0.53 29.20
C GLU A 10 -16.24 -1.62 30.18
N LEU A 11 -16.70 -2.75 29.65
CA LEU A 11 -16.88 -4.00 30.38
C LEU A 11 -15.75 -4.94 30.03
N VAL A 12 -15.09 -5.52 31.04
CA VAL A 12 -14.07 -6.56 30.86
C VAL A 12 -14.59 -7.87 31.44
N VAL A 13 -14.63 -8.93 30.64
CA VAL A 13 -15.10 -10.24 31.11
C VAL A 13 -14.03 -10.90 31.96
N LEU A 14 -14.31 -11.10 33.25
CA LEU A 14 -13.40 -11.74 34.21
C LEU A 14 -13.61 -13.27 34.29
N GLU A 15 -14.85 -13.73 34.17
CA GLU A 15 -15.24 -15.14 34.28
C GLU A 15 -16.40 -15.46 33.34
N GLY A 16 -16.49 -16.70 32.85
CA GLY A 16 -17.55 -17.18 31.95
C GLY A 16 -17.13 -17.24 30.47
N GLY A 17 -18.10 -17.50 29.59
CA GLY A 17 -17.88 -17.45 28.14
C GLY A 17 -17.41 -16.06 27.68
N GLY A 18 -16.33 -16.01 26.90
CA GLY A 18 -15.72 -14.76 26.44
C GLY A 18 -14.74 -14.11 27.42
N LYS A 19 -14.16 -14.88 28.37
CA LYS A 19 -13.16 -14.38 29.31
C LYS A 19 -12.06 -13.54 28.63
N ASP A 20 -11.69 -12.44 29.28
CA ASP A 20 -10.72 -11.43 28.85
C ASP A 20 -11.18 -10.53 27.69
N SER A 21 -12.38 -10.74 27.13
CA SER A 21 -12.97 -9.82 26.14
C SER A 21 -13.29 -8.47 26.78
N ARG A 22 -13.22 -7.41 25.96
CA ARG A 22 -13.50 -6.03 26.35
C ARG A 22 -14.58 -5.45 25.46
N HIS A 23 -15.52 -4.73 26.07
CA HIS A 23 -16.65 -4.12 25.36
C HIS A 23 -16.78 -2.66 25.77
N TYR A 24 -16.46 -1.73 24.87
CA TYR A 24 -16.58 -0.30 25.13
C TYR A 24 -18.06 0.11 25.14
N LEU A 25 -18.45 0.92 26.11
CA LEU A 25 -19.83 1.35 26.29
C LEU A 25 -20.02 2.71 25.61
N ASN A 26 -20.38 2.72 24.32
CA ASN A 26 -20.40 3.95 23.50
C ASN A 26 -21.81 4.44 23.11
N ARG A 27 -22.85 4.00 23.81
CA ARG A 27 -24.25 4.33 23.47
C ARG A 27 -25.04 4.71 24.70
N THR A 28 -26.05 5.55 24.52
CA THR A 28 -26.95 5.98 25.60
C THR A 28 -27.73 4.82 26.20
N ARG A 29 -27.96 3.74 25.44
CA ARG A 29 -28.60 2.50 25.89
C ARG A 29 -27.92 1.28 25.29
N ILE A 30 -27.60 0.30 26.14
CA ILE A 30 -26.91 -0.94 25.75
C ILE A 30 -27.63 -2.14 26.38
N SER A 31 -28.04 -3.11 25.58
CA SER A 31 -28.60 -4.37 26.03
C SER A 31 -27.49 -5.40 26.27
N LEU A 32 -27.49 -6.04 27.43
CA LEU A 32 -26.57 -7.12 27.79
C LEU A 32 -27.30 -8.45 27.68
N GLY A 33 -26.79 -9.36 26.85
CA GLY A 33 -27.52 -10.57 26.46
C GLY A 33 -26.63 -11.77 26.18
N ARG A 34 -27.26 -12.91 25.95
CA ARG A 34 -26.58 -14.11 25.44
C ARG A 34 -26.48 -14.03 23.91
N PHE A 35 -25.34 -14.47 23.37
CA PHE A 35 -25.15 -14.72 21.96
C PHE A 35 -25.65 -16.12 21.61
N ASP A 36 -26.69 -16.25 20.77
CA ASP A 36 -27.10 -17.51 20.17
C ASP A 36 -26.52 -17.61 18.74
N GLU A 37 -26.13 -18.82 18.30
CA GLU A 37 -25.68 -19.03 16.92
C GLU A 37 -26.78 -18.62 15.92
N GLY A 38 -26.44 -17.70 15.01
CA GLY A 38 -27.35 -17.15 14.01
C GLY A 38 -28.02 -15.82 14.40
N ASP A 39 -27.76 -15.28 15.59
CA ASP A 39 -28.18 -13.92 15.94
C ASP A 39 -27.36 -12.88 15.16
N ASP A 40 -28.05 -11.91 14.53
CA ASP A 40 -27.41 -10.75 13.91
C ASP A 40 -26.85 -9.79 14.98
N VAL A 41 -25.60 -9.33 14.80
CA VAL A 41 -24.97 -8.35 15.68
C VAL A 41 -25.71 -7.01 15.53
N THR A 42 -26.59 -6.71 16.49
CA THR A 42 -27.38 -5.48 16.49
C THR A 42 -26.63 -4.37 17.26
N PRO A 43 -26.49 -3.15 16.71
CA PRO A 43 -25.90 -2.03 17.43
C PRO A 43 -26.57 -1.78 18.78
N GLY A 44 -25.76 -1.57 19.82
CA GLY A 44 -26.26 -1.38 21.19
C GLY A 44 -26.61 -2.69 21.90
N VAL A 45 -26.24 -3.85 21.36
CA VAL A 45 -26.29 -5.13 22.06
C VAL A 45 -24.86 -5.62 22.33
N VAL A 46 -24.56 -5.94 23.57
CA VAL A 46 -23.37 -6.70 23.96
C VAL A 46 -23.83 -8.13 24.25
N ALA A 47 -23.50 -9.04 23.35
CA ALA A 47 -23.86 -10.44 23.42
C ALA A 47 -22.67 -11.28 23.91
N PHE A 48 -22.91 -12.11 24.93
CA PHE A 48 -21.89 -12.96 25.54
C PHE A 48 -22.14 -14.43 25.19
N PRO A 49 -21.11 -15.22 24.85
CA PRO A 49 -21.25 -16.66 24.59
C PRO A 49 -21.36 -17.46 25.90
N GLU A 50 -22.26 -17.05 26.81
CA GLU A 50 -22.51 -17.71 28.09
C GLU A 50 -23.95 -18.25 28.16
N PRO A 51 -24.15 -19.58 28.15
CA PRO A 51 -25.47 -20.22 28.16
C PRO A 51 -26.39 -19.81 29.33
N THR A 52 -25.81 -19.42 30.47
CA THR A 52 -26.56 -18.99 31.66
C THR A 52 -27.02 -17.54 31.63
N VAL A 53 -26.55 -16.75 30.65
CA VAL A 53 -27.07 -15.41 30.39
C VAL A 53 -28.38 -15.54 29.60
N SER A 54 -29.34 -14.65 29.82
CA SER A 54 -30.59 -14.65 29.05
C SER A 54 -30.39 -13.82 27.78
N ARG A 55 -31.15 -14.08 26.71
CA ARG A 55 -31.11 -13.27 25.48
C ARG A 55 -31.13 -11.76 25.73
N VAL A 56 -31.97 -11.32 26.66
CA VAL A 56 -31.93 -9.96 27.23
C VAL A 56 -31.85 -10.11 28.74
N HIS A 57 -30.65 -9.98 29.30
CA HIS A 57 -30.40 -10.21 30.72
C HIS A 57 -30.44 -8.91 31.52
N ALA A 58 -29.82 -7.86 31.00
CA ALA A 58 -29.81 -6.53 31.63
C ALA A 58 -29.75 -5.44 30.57
N VAL A 59 -30.10 -4.21 30.94
CA VAL A 59 -29.96 -3.03 30.08
C VAL A 59 -29.19 -1.97 30.85
N LEU A 60 -28.19 -1.39 30.21
CA LEU A 60 -27.47 -0.21 30.68
C LEU A 60 -28.09 1.03 30.05
N GLU A 61 -28.46 2.01 30.86
CA GLU A 61 -28.93 3.32 30.40
C GLU A 61 -28.01 4.41 30.95
N TRP A 62 -27.58 5.34 30.09
CA TRP A 62 -26.70 6.43 30.47
C TRP A 62 -27.47 7.49 31.27
N ASP A 63 -27.07 7.74 32.51
CA ASP A 63 -27.54 8.86 33.32
C ASP A 63 -26.63 10.07 33.06
N ASP A 64 -27.10 10.98 32.21
CA ASP A 64 -26.32 12.15 31.80
C ASP A 64 -25.99 13.10 32.97
N LYS A 65 -26.81 13.12 34.03
CA LYS A 65 -26.56 13.96 35.21
C LYS A 65 -25.43 13.40 36.05
N LYS A 66 -25.37 12.06 36.18
CA LYS A 66 -24.33 11.38 36.97
C LYS A 66 -23.10 11.01 36.15
N LYS A 67 -23.18 11.11 34.82
CA LYS A 67 -22.18 10.67 33.84
C LYS A 67 -21.75 9.22 34.10
N ARG A 68 -22.74 8.34 34.33
CA ARG A 68 -22.55 6.91 34.62
C ARG A 68 -23.69 6.10 34.01
N TYR A 69 -23.44 4.82 33.78
CA TYR A 69 -24.49 3.89 33.41
C TYR A 69 -25.30 3.45 34.63
N VAL A 70 -26.62 3.29 34.44
CA VAL A 70 -27.53 2.65 35.37
C VAL A 70 -27.93 1.30 34.80
N LEU A 71 -27.67 0.23 35.55
CA LEU A 71 -28.03 -1.12 35.16
C LEU A 71 -29.45 -1.45 35.61
N HIS A 72 -30.27 -1.91 34.68
CA HIS A 72 -31.61 -2.42 34.90
C HIS A 72 -31.64 -3.92 34.62
N HIS A 73 -31.98 -4.71 35.64
CA HIS A 73 -32.19 -6.14 35.48
C HIS A 73 -33.42 -6.43 34.59
N ARG A 74 -33.32 -7.44 33.71
CA ARG A 74 -34.40 -7.85 32.80
C ARG A 74 -34.59 -9.38 32.70
N SER A 75 -33.65 -10.17 33.22
CA SER A 75 -33.76 -11.63 33.19
C SER A 75 -34.89 -12.11 34.11
N ARG A 76 -35.51 -13.23 33.74
CA ARG A 76 -36.47 -13.96 34.60
C ARG A 76 -35.84 -15.19 35.26
N THR A 77 -34.66 -15.60 34.81
CA THR A 77 -34.08 -16.91 35.16
C THR A 77 -32.98 -16.78 36.20
N ASN A 78 -32.04 -15.86 35.99
CA ASN A 78 -30.87 -15.70 36.85
C ASN A 78 -30.79 -14.24 37.26
N ALA A 79 -30.69 -13.97 38.56
CA ALA A 79 -30.56 -12.61 39.07
C ALA A 79 -29.24 -11.96 38.62
N THR A 80 -29.27 -10.63 38.43
CA THR A 80 -28.05 -9.83 38.27
C THR A 80 -27.52 -9.43 39.65
N LEU A 81 -26.23 -9.68 39.89
CA LEU A 81 -25.55 -9.25 41.11
C LEU A 81 -24.51 -8.18 40.76
N ILE A 82 -24.42 -7.12 41.55
CA ILE A 82 -23.36 -6.11 41.46
C ILE A 82 -22.57 -6.17 42.76
N ASN A 83 -21.28 -6.49 42.67
CA ASN A 83 -20.40 -6.72 43.81
C ASN A 83 -20.98 -7.74 44.82
N GLY A 84 -21.63 -8.79 44.31
CA GLY A 84 -22.26 -9.84 45.11
C GLY A 84 -23.63 -9.49 45.70
N THR A 85 -24.11 -8.26 45.53
CA THR A 85 -25.44 -7.83 45.99
C THR A 85 -26.44 -7.87 44.84
N GLN A 86 -27.61 -8.46 45.06
CA GLN A 86 -28.66 -8.51 44.03
C GLN A 86 -29.22 -7.12 43.76
N THR A 87 -29.38 -6.77 42.47
CA THR A 87 -29.91 -5.46 42.07
C THR A 87 -31.37 -5.30 42.49
N ALA A 88 -31.71 -4.19 43.13
CA ALA A 88 -33.08 -3.87 43.50
C ALA A 88 -33.88 -3.41 42.28
N GLU A 89 -34.90 -4.19 41.89
CA GLU A 89 -35.92 -3.71 40.96
C GLU A 89 -36.90 -2.76 41.69
N PRO A 90 -37.48 -1.73 41.03
CA PRO A 90 -37.34 -1.37 39.60
C PRO A 90 -36.34 -0.23 39.32
N GLN A 91 -35.73 0.36 40.36
CA GLN A 91 -35.03 1.65 40.24
C GLN A 91 -33.70 1.59 39.48
N GLY A 92 -33.15 0.38 39.26
CA GLY A 92 -31.84 0.20 38.64
C GLY A 92 -30.70 0.61 39.57
N GLN A 93 -29.47 0.21 39.24
CA GLN A 93 -28.30 0.48 40.06
C GLN A 93 -27.22 1.19 39.23
N ALA A 94 -26.78 2.36 39.71
CA ALA A 94 -25.71 3.10 39.07
C ALA A 94 -24.38 2.34 39.21
N LEU A 95 -23.64 2.23 38.10
CA LEU A 95 -22.37 1.54 38.01
C LEU A 95 -21.19 2.50 38.25
N ASN A 96 -20.19 2.00 38.96
CA ASN A 96 -18.91 2.67 39.21
C ASN A 96 -17.77 1.87 38.56
N PRO A 97 -16.66 2.52 38.17
CA PRO A 97 -15.44 1.80 37.82
C PRO A 97 -15.01 0.87 38.97
N GLY A 98 -14.62 -0.36 38.63
CA GLY A 98 -14.31 -1.45 39.55
C GLY A 98 -15.50 -2.35 39.92
N ASP A 99 -16.74 -1.96 39.60
CA ASP A 99 -17.91 -2.78 39.91
C ASP A 99 -17.90 -4.09 39.11
N LYS A 100 -18.09 -5.21 39.82
CA LYS A 100 -18.21 -6.54 39.23
C LYS A 100 -19.68 -6.92 39.07
N ILE A 101 -20.13 -7.06 37.84
CA ILE A 101 -21.48 -7.45 37.48
C ILE A 101 -21.49 -8.94 37.15
N LYS A 102 -22.31 -9.71 37.86
CA LYS A 102 -22.51 -11.14 37.61
C LYS A 102 -23.86 -11.37 36.94
N LEU A 103 -23.85 -12.00 35.76
CA LEU A 103 -25.00 -12.38 34.95
C LEU A 103 -24.98 -13.91 34.78
N GLY A 104 -25.64 -14.66 35.66
CA GLY A 104 -25.50 -16.12 35.70
C GLY A 104 -24.07 -16.53 36.12
N ARG A 105 -23.34 -17.25 35.23
CA ARG A 105 -21.91 -17.59 35.43
C ARG A 105 -20.95 -16.55 34.90
N LEU A 106 -21.40 -15.63 34.05
CA LEU A 106 -20.58 -14.54 33.53
C LEU A 106 -20.30 -13.51 34.63
N VAL A 107 -19.05 -13.10 34.78
CA VAL A 107 -18.65 -11.97 35.63
C VAL A 107 -17.92 -10.96 34.75
N VAL A 108 -18.39 -9.72 34.75
CA VAL A 108 -17.75 -8.60 34.04
C VAL A 108 -17.39 -7.49 35.00
N GLU A 109 -16.29 -6.80 34.77
CA GLU A 109 -15.86 -5.62 35.54
C GLU A 109 -16.08 -4.35 34.72
N VAL A 110 -16.71 -3.36 35.32
CA VAL A 110 -16.82 -2.01 34.75
C VAL A 110 -15.48 -1.31 34.93
N ARG A 111 -14.83 -0.86 33.87
CA ARG A 111 -13.59 -0.07 33.96
C ARG A 111 -13.78 1.30 33.35
N GLN A 112 -13.06 2.27 33.90
CA GLN A 112 -12.88 3.56 33.26
C GLN A 112 -11.59 3.52 32.45
N THR A 113 -11.66 3.83 31.17
CA THR A 113 -10.50 3.86 30.29
C THR A 113 -10.29 5.26 29.74
N ASP A 114 -9.04 5.64 29.53
CA ASP A 114 -8.71 6.89 28.83
C ASP A 114 -8.94 6.64 27.33
N PRO A 115 -9.86 7.37 26.66
CA PRO A 115 -10.11 7.22 25.22
C PRO A 115 -8.85 7.31 24.37
N ARG A 116 -7.80 7.97 24.88
CA ARG A 116 -6.52 8.15 24.19
C ARG A 116 -5.52 7.00 24.43
N ALA A 117 -5.62 6.31 25.57
CA ALA A 117 -4.80 5.13 25.86
C ALA A 117 -5.45 3.83 25.36
N ALA A 118 -6.77 3.85 25.15
CA ALA A 118 -7.52 2.80 24.49
C ALA A 118 -7.34 2.84 22.96
N VAL A 119 -6.10 2.74 22.48
CA VAL A 119 -5.86 2.24 21.11
C VAL A 119 -5.97 0.71 21.15
N SER A 120 -7.16 0.24 21.52
CA SER A 120 -7.72 -1.08 21.28
C SER A 120 -9.16 -1.08 21.80
N VAL A 121 -9.99 -0.13 21.35
CA VAL A 121 -11.40 -0.47 21.18
C VAL A 121 -11.36 -1.73 20.32
N VAL A 122 -11.80 -2.88 20.85
CA VAL A 122 -12.19 -3.99 19.99
C VAL A 122 -13.26 -3.36 19.12
N ASP A 123 -12.86 -2.93 17.92
CA ASP A 123 -13.66 -2.11 17.02
C ASP A 123 -14.76 -3.03 16.52
N VAL A 124 -15.83 -3.14 17.31
CA VAL A 124 -16.97 -4.02 17.03
C VAL A 124 -17.51 -3.52 15.71
N PRO A 125 -17.40 -4.30 14.62
CA PRO A 125 -17.72 -3.76 13.33
C PRO A 125 -19.20 -3.40 13.29
N GLU A 126 -19.50 -2.15 12.93
CA GLU A 126 -20.88 -1.68 12.86
C GLU A 126 -21.44 -2.04 11.48
N PRO A 127 -22.70 -2.53 11.39
CA PRO A 127 -23.35 -2.70 10.10
C PRO A 127 -23.40 -1.39 9.32
N VAL A 128 -23.10 -1.45 8.01
CA VAL A 128 -23.18 -0.33 7.07
C VAL A 128 -23.85 -0.79 5.78
N GLU A 129 -24.70 0.06 5.20
CA GLU A 129 -25.30 -0.20 3.90
C GLU A 129 -24.39 0.37 2.80
N THR A 130 -23.51 -0.47 2.26
CA THR A 130 -22.58 -0.04 1.20
C THR A 130 -23.11 -0.31 -0.19
N GLY A 131 -24.06 -1.24 -0.33
CA GLY A 131 -24.53 -1.73 -1.62
C GLY A 131 -23.47 -2.53 -2.39
N LEU A 132 -22.36 -2.92 -1.76
CA LEU A 132 -21.27 -3.67 -2.38
C LEU A 132 -21.16 -5.10 -1.83
N HIS A 133 -20.73 -6.01 -2.71
CA HIS A 133 -20.32 -7.36 -2.37
C HIS A 133 -18.91 -7.62 -2.88
N LEU A 134 -18.22 -8.55 -2.25
CA LEU A 134 -16.95 -9.10 -2.71
C LEU A 134 -17.23 -10.44 -3.38
N VAL A 135 -16.94 -10.54 -4.68
CA VAL A 135 -17.09 -11.77 -5.47
C VAL A 135 -15.73 -12.43 -5.68
N VAL A 136 -15.64 -13.73 -5.40
CA VAL A 136 -14.43 -14.53 -5.60
C VAL A 136 -14.31 -14.88 -7.08
N LEU A 137 -13.32 -14.32 -7.77
CA LEU A 137 -13.09 -14.52 -9.20
C LEU A 137 -12.33 -15.81 -9.52
N THR A 138 -11.41 -16.22 -8.65
CA THR A 138 -10.56 -17.42 -8.84
C THR A 138 -10.38 -18.20 -7.54
N GLY A 139 -10.00 -19.48 -7.67
CA GLY A 139 -9.70 -20.36 -6.54
C GLY A 139 -10.84 -21.32 -6.17
N PRO A 140 -10.70 -22.06 -5.05
CA PRO A 140 -11.66 -23.08 -4.62
C PRO A 140 -13.09 -22.60 -4.42
N ASP A 141 -13.26 -21.32 -4.09
CA ASP A 141 -14.56 -20.68 -3.84
C ASP A 141 -15.00 -19.74 -4.98
N ALA A 142 -14.48 -19.92 -6.20
CA ALA A 142 -14.86 -19.11 -7.35
C ALA A 142 -16.39 -19.04 -7.55
N GLY A 143 -16.92 -17.83 -7.69
CA GLY A 143 -18.36 -17.53 -7.70
C GLY A 143 -18.97 -17.32 -6.29
N GLY A 144 -18.19 -17.42 -5.23
CA GLY A 144 -18.60 -17.04 -3.87
C GLY A 144 -18.89 -15.55 -3.76
N ILE A 145 -19.91 -15.17 -3.00
CA ILE A 145 -20.35 -13.79 -2.79
C ILE A 145 -20.32 -13.49 -1.29
N HIS A 146 -19.61 -12.44 -0.90
CA HIS A 146 -19.49 -12.01 0.50
C HIS A 146 -19.97 -10.56 0.64
N PRO A 147 -20.96 -10.26 1.51
CA PRO A 147 -21.45 -8.90 1.67
C PRO A 147 -20.39 -8.01 2.33
N LEU A 148 -20.26 -6.77 1.84
CA LEU A 148 -19.42 -5.74 2.44
C LEU A 148 -20.28 -4.79 3.28
N ASN A 149 -21.04 -5.33 4.22
CA ASN A 149 -22.06 -4.61 4.99
C ASN A 149 -21.63 -4.29 6.43
N TYR A 150 -20.33 -4.19 6.70
CA TYR A 150 -19.77 -3.83 8.00
C TYR A 150 -18.65 -2.81 7.86
N THR A 151 -18.43 -1.98 8.88
CA THR A 151 -17.35 -0.99 8.90
C THR A 151 -15.97 -1.64 8.79
N ARG A 152 -15.86 -2.90 9.21
CA ARG A 152 -14.65 -3.72 9.11
C ARG A 152 -15.01 -5.13 8.68
N VAL A 153 -14.35 -5.64 7.64
CA VAL A 153 -14.50 -7.01 7.15
C VAL A 153 -13.12 -7.63 6.99
N LEU A 154 -12.86 -8.75 7.66
CA LEU A 154 -11.62 -9.50 7.49
C LEU A 154 -11.76 -10.51 6.34
N VAL A 155 -10.90 -10.39 5.33
CA VAL A 155 -10.73 -11.41 4.29
C VAL A 155 -9.65 -12.38 4.78
N SER A 156 -10.04 -13.63 5.01
CA SER A 156 -9.17 -14.66 5.59
C SER A 156 -9.59 -16.07 5.18
N GLU A 157 -8.71 -17.04 5.42
CA GLU A 157 -9.06 -18.46 5.30
C GLU A 157 -10.18 -18.81 6.32
N PRO A 158 -11.12 -19.71 5.99
CA PRO A 158 -12.14 -20.13 6.94
C PRO A 158 -11.51 -20.68 8.24
N PRO A 159 -11.90 -20.18 9.41
CA PRO A 159 -11.31 -20.61 10.67
C PRO A 159 -11.76 -22.03 11.04
N ALA A 160 -10.98 -22.73 11.88
CA ALA A 160 -11.36 -24.03 12.42
C ALA A 160 -12.52 -23.92 13.43
N GLU A 161 -12.61 -22.78 14.13
CA GLU A 161 -13.66 -22.48 15.11
C GLU A 161 -14.47 -21.26 14.65
N PRO A 162 -15.77 -21.16 15.00
CA PRO A 162 -16.57 -19.99 14.70
C PRO A 162 -15.96 -18.74 15.31
N ASP A 163 -15.81 -17.69 14.51
CA ASP A 163 -15.28 -16.42 14.96
C ASP A 163 -16.40 -15.35 14.88
N PRO A 164 -16.62 -14.58 15.96
CA PRO A 164 -17.71 -13.61 16.03
C PRO A 164 -17.50 -12.35 15.17
N HIS A 165 -16.32 -12.16 14.57
CA HIS A 165 -16.02 -10.97 13.78
C HIS A 165 -16.48 -11.14 12.32
N PRO A 166 -17.17 -10.13 11.74
CA PRO A 166 -17.49 -10.06 10.32
C PRO A 166 -16.31 -10.38 9.41
N ARG A 167 -16.51 -11.38 8.56
CA ARG A 167 -15.46 -11.94 7.70
C ARG A 167 -15.99 -12.36 6.34
N ALA A 168 -15.13 -12.22 5.35
CA ALA A 168 -15.22 -12.93 4.09
C ALA A 168 -14.29 -14.14 4.17
N SER A 169 -14.83 -15.27 4.63
CA SER A 169 -14.09 -16.54 4.69
C SER A 169 -13.96 -17.13 3.29
N VAL A 170 -12.75 -17.15 2.74
CA VAL A 170 -12.49 -17.59 1.37
C VAL A 170 -11.35 -18.60 1.36
N ARG A 171 -11.59 -19.81 0.85
CA ARG A 171 -10.59 -20.86 0.74
C ARG A 171 -9.52 -20.52 -0.28
N GLY A 172 -8.26 -20.76 0.07
CA GLY A 172 -7.09 -20.48 -0.79
C GLY A 172 -6.46 -19.11 -0.53
N VAL A 173 -6.99 -18.35 0.42
CA VAL A 173 -6.38 -17.11 0.93
C VAL A 173 -5.08 -17.43 1.68
N GLY A 174 -5.01 -18.58 2.37
CA GLY A 174 -3.79 -19.07 3.01
C GLY A 174 -3.31 -18.17 4.15
N ASN A 175 -2.03 -17.76 4.12
CA ASN A 175 -1.43 -16.86 5.13
C ASN A 175 -1.44 -15.38 4.71
N SER A 176 -2.09 -15.05 3.60
CA SER A 176 -2.37 -13.66 3.24
C SER A 176 -3.68 -13.26 3.93
N GLU A 177 -3.75 -12.10 4.56
CA GLU A 177 -5.02 -11.61 5.12
C GLU A 177 -5.16 -10.13 4.81
N ALA A 178 -6.39 -9.69 4.58
CA ALA A 178 -6.70 -8.29 4.29
C ALA A 178 -7.83 -7.81 5.20
N LEU A 179 -7.60 -6.69 5.89
CA LEU A 179 -8.66 -6.00 6.61
C LEU A 179 -9.24 -4.90 5.72
N LEU A 180 -10.52 -5.01 5.39
CA LEU A 180 -11.27 -3.99 4.67
C LEU A 180 -11.93 -3.05 5.68
N VAL A 181 -11.60 -1.77 5.63
CA VAL A 181 -12.14 -0.73 6.53
C VAL A 181 -12.95 0.26 5.72
N HIS A 182 -14.25 0.36 6.00
CA HIS A 182 -15.15 1.28 5.32
C HIS A 182 -14.91 2.73 5.80
N THR A 183 -14.67 3.64 4.87
CA THR A 183 -14.54 5.08 5.05
C THR A 183 -15.47 5.81 4.08
N PRO A 184 -15.65 7.14 4.18
CA PRO A 184 -16.42 7.91 3.20
C PRO A 184 -15.95 7.76 1.74
N GLU A 185 -14.67 7.43 1.53
CA GLU A 185 -14.04 7.26 0.22
C GLU A 185 -14.18 5.83 -0.35
N GLY A 186 -14.60 4.86 0.47
CA GLY A 186 -14.77 3.45 0.10
C GLY A 186 -14.14 2.49 1.10
N PHE A 187 -13.78 1.28 0.66
CA PHE A 187 -13.12 0.31 1.53
C PHE A 187 -11.60 0.46 1.45
N GLN A 188 -10.97 1.06 2.46
CA GLN A 188 -9.52 1.04 2.61
C GLN A 188 -9.06 -0.39 2.87
N VAL A 189 -8.03 -0.85 2.16
CA VAL A 189 -7.43 -2.17 2.40
C VAL A 189 -6.21 -2.00 3.28
N GLN A 190 -6.20 -2.67 4.42
CA GLN A 190 -5.11 -2.67 5.38
C GLN A 190 -4.48 -4.07 5.46
N PRO A 191 -3.14 -4.16 5.55
CA PRO A 191 -2.50 -5.45 5.75
C PRO A 191 -2.69 -5.90 7.20
N VAL A 192 -2.81 -7.20 7.42
CA VAL A 192 -2.73 -7.76 8.77
C VAL A 192 -1.26 -7.96 9.14
N PRO A 193 -0.81 -7.53 10.34
CA PRO A 193 0.58 -7.73 10.77
C PRO A 193 1.01 -9.20 10.70
N GLU A 194 2.28 -9.45 10.36
CA GLU A 194 2.89 -10.79 10.26
C GLU A 194 2.32 -11.73 9.19
N ARG A 195 1.33 -11.27 8.42
CA ARG A 195 0.74 -11.99 7.29
C ARG A 195 1.38 -11.60 5.97
N GLU A 196 1.16 -12.44 4.95
CA GLU A 196 1.51 -12.06 3.58
C GLU A 196 0.66 -10.85 3.15
N ARG A 197 1.30 -9.90 2.47
CA ARG A 197 0.66 -8.63 2.11
C ARG A 197 -0.27 -8.84 0.94
N PRO A 198 -1.53 -8.39 1.03
CA PRO A 198 -2.41 -8.38 -0.12
C PRO A 198 -1.93 -7.35 -1.15
N VAL A 199 -2.38 -7.53 -2.39
CA VAL A 199 -2.04 -6.65 -3.51
C VAL A 199 -3.34 -6.23 -4.19
N LEU A 200 -3.48 -4.95 -4.50
CA LEU A 200 -4.59 -4.44 -5.30
C LEU A 200 -4.12 -4.22 -6.73
N LEU A 201 -4.90 -4.72 -7.69
CA LEU A 201 -4.65 -4.50 -9.11
C LEU A 201 -5.78 -3.67 -9.72
N GLN A 202 -5.42 -2.73 -10.58
CA GLN A 202 -6.36 -1.91 -11.33
C GLN A 202 -6.01 -1.94 -12.82
N ALA A 203 -6.98 -2.27 -13.65
CA ALA A 203 -6.84 -2.20 -15.10
C ALA A 203 -7.21 -0.82 -15.62
N HIS A 204 -6.41 -0.32 -16.57
CA HIS A 204 -6.70 0.86 -17.37
C HIS A 204 -6.37 0.57 -18.83
N ASP A 205 -6.79 1.45 -19.74
CA ASP A 205 -6.54 1.30 -21.18
C ASP A 205 -5.04 1.30 -21.50
N GLY A 206 -4.45 0.10 -21.61
CA GLY A 206 -3.02 -0.11 -21.86
C GLY A 206 -2.12 0.04 -20.64
N ALA A 207 -2.67 0.03 -19.43
CA ALA A 207 -1.87 0.02 -18.21
C ALA A 207 -2.49 -0.85 -17.11
N VAL A 208 -1.64 -1.44 -16.27
CA VAL A 208 -2.06 -2.16 -15.06
C VAL A 208 -1.31 -1.57 -13.87
N ILE A 209 -2.05 -1.18 -12.84
CA ILE A 209 -1.47 -0.65 -11.61
C ILE A 209 -1.51 -1.73 -10.53
N GLU A 210 -0.35 -2.03 -9.95
CA GLU A 210 -0.18 -2.93 -8.83
C GLU A 210 0.16 -2.12 -7.57
N HIS A 211 -0.76 -2.11 -6.61
CA HIS A 211 -0.59 -1.46 -5.32
C HIS A 211 -0.31 -2.51 -4.24
N PRO A 212 0.93 -2.62 -3.75
CA PRO A 212 1.19 -3.43 -2.57
C PRO A 212 0.53 -2.78 -1.36
N VAL A 213 -0.25 -3.54 -0.62
CA VAL A 213 -0.89 -3.05 0.61
C VAL A 213 0.14 -3.13 1.74
N VAL A 214 0.59 -1.96 2.19
CA VAL A 214 1.58 -1.82 3.27
C VAL A 214 0.97 -1.05 4.44
N GLU A 215 1.58 -1.17 5.62
CA GLU A 215 1.11 -0.45 6.79
C GLU A 215 1.13 1.06 6.53
N GLY A 216 0.00 1.73 6.81
CA GLY A 216 -0.18 3.16 6.53
C GLY A 216 -0.51 3.51 5.08
N SER A 217 -0.64 2.54 4.17
CA SER A 217 -1.06 2.84 2.78
C SER A 217 -2.54 3.26 2.72
N HIS A 218 -2.84 4.28 1.92
CA HIS A 218 -4.22 4.72 1.65
C HIS A 218 -4.68 4.22 0.28
N VAL A 219 -4.79 2.89 0.16
CA VAL A 219 -5.31 2.25 -1.06
C VAL A 219 -6.74 1.78 -0.79
N PHE A 220 -7.66 2.16 -1.67
CA PHE A 220 -9.08 1.86 -1.55
C PHE A 220 -9.49 0.84 -2.60
N LEU A 221 -10.24 -0.17 -2.16
CA LEU A 221 -10.87 -1.17 -3.02
C LEU A 221 -12.14 -0.58 -3.64
N GLN A 222 -12.13 -0.37 -4.95
CA GLN A 222 -13.22 0.21 -5.72
C GLN A 222 -13.69 -0.73 -6.85
N PRO A 223 -14.95 -0.62 -7.32
CA PRO A 223 -15.42 -1.35 -8.50
C PRO A 223 -14.48 -1.20 -9.70
N GLY A 224 -14.17 -2.32 -10.37
CA GLY A 224 -13.18 -2.38 -11.46
C GLY A 224 -11.73 -2.65 -11.02
N MET A 225 -11.46 -2.69 -9.70
CA MET A 225 -10.22 -3.22 -9.15
C MET A 225 -10.39 -4.68 -8.76
N VAL A 226 -9.27 -5.38 -8.58
CA VAL A 226 -9.24 -6.70 -7.95
C VAL A 226 -8.27 -6.73 -6.77
N LEU A 227 -8.67 -7.42 -5.71
CA LEU A 227 -7.86 -7.72 -4.54
C LEU A 227 -7.26 -9.11 -4.69
N LEU A 228 -5.94 -9.19 -4.68
CA LEU A 228 -5.19 -10.42 -4.57
C LEU A 228 -4.88 -10.70 -3.11
N CYS A 229 -5.37 -11.81 -2.59
CA CYS A 229 -5.13 -12.25 -1.22
C CYS A 229 -4.70 -13.72 -1.27
N GLY A 230 -3.40 -13.98 -1.19
CA GLY A 230 -2.83 -15.31 -1.36
C GLY A 230 -3.11 -15.84 -2.77
N GLY A 231 -3.74 -17.02 -2.86
CA GLY A 231 -4.05 -17.67 -4.13
C GLY A 231 -5.33 -17.23 -4.82
N VAL A 232 -6.10 -16.32 -4.22
CA VAL A 232 -7.43 -15.94 -4.71
C VAL A 232 -7.48 -14.50 -5.17
N VAL A 233 -8.34 -14.26 -6.16
CA VAL A 233 -8.63 -12.94 -6.72
C VAL A 233 -10.07 -12.58 -6.37
N LEU A 234 -10.28 -11.42 -5.79
CA LEU A 234 -11.60 -10.95 -5.35
C LEU A 234 -11.93 -9.60 -6.01
N ALA A 235 -13.19 -9.37 -6.37
CA ALA A 235 -13.63 -8.09 -6.96
C ALA A 235 -14.80 -7.49 -6.16
N PRO A 236 -14.75 -6.18 -5.85
CA PRO A 236 -15.88 -5.47 -5.28
C PRO A 236 -16.87 -5.14 -6.41
N VAL A 237 -18.13 -5.49 -6.24
CA VAL A 237 -19.19 -5.26 -7.23
C VAL A 237 -20.46 -4.78 -6.58
N ALA A 238 -21.29 -4.07 -7.35
CA ALA A 238 -22.60 -3.65 -6.88
C ALA A 238 -23.47 -4.88 -6.57
N THR A 239 -24.32 -4.76 -5.54
CA THR A 239 -25.23 -5.84 -5.11
C THR A 239 -26.11 -6.35 -6.25
N THR A 240 -26.53 -5.46 -7.14
CA THR A 240 -27.35 -5.79 -8.32
C THR A 240 -26.61 -6.60 -9.39
N GLU A 241 -25.27 -6.58 -9.38
CA GLU A 241 -24.42 -7.23 -10.39
C GLU A 241 -23.73 -8.49 -9.84
N ALA A 242 -23.66 -8.65 -8.52
CA ALA A 242 -22.92 -9.72 -7.85
C ALA A 242 -23.42 -11.12 -8.26
N GLY A 243 -24.73 -11.31 -8.39
CA GLY A 243 -25.33 -12.58 -8.80
C GLY A 243 -24.95 -12.98 -10.23
N ASP A 244 -25.09 -12.04 -11.17
CA ASP A 244 -24.78 -12.26 -12.58
C ASP A 244 -23.29 -12.55 -12.78
N LEU A 245 -22.41 -11.82 -12.09
CA LEU A 245 -20.96 -12.07 -12.15
C LEU A 245 -20.61 -13.44 -11.57
N ALA A 246 -21.18 -13.81 -10.43
CA ALA A 246 -20.95 -15.12 -9.81
C ALA A 246 -21.42 -16.29 -10.69
N GLU A 247 -22.57 -16.15 -11.37
CA GLU A 247 -23.05 -17.12 -12.35
C GLU A 247 -22.10 -17.22 -13.55
N SER A 248 -21.65 -16.08 -14.09
CA SER A 248 -20.67 -16.02 -15.18
C SER A 248 -19.36 -16.75 -14.85
N ILE A 249 -18.84 -16.58 -13.62
CA ILE A 249 -17.63 -17.28 -13.15
C ILE A 249 -17.86 -18.80 -13.07
N ARG A 250 -19.01 -19.24 -12.56
CA ARG A 250 -19.36 -20.67 -12.49
C ARG A 250 -19.53 -21.31 -13.87
N ASP A 251 -19.95 -20.53 -14.86
CA ASP A 251 -20.01 -20.93 -16.26
C ASP A 251 -18.64 -20.96 -16.95
N GLY A 252 -17.55 -20.54 -16.28
CA GLY A 252 -16.21 -20.47 -16.85
C GLY A 252 -16.03 -19.34 -17.86
N LYS A 253 -16.87 -18.30 -17.81
CA LYS A 253 -16.75 -17.12 -18.67
C LYS A 253 -15.71 -16.15 -18.10
N ALA A 254 -15.12 -15.34 -18.98
CA ALA A 254 -14.20 -14.29 -18.57
C ALA A 254 -14.91 -13.26 -17.68
N ALA A 255 -14.50 -13.18 -16.42
CA ALA A 255 -15.14 -12.35 -15.41
C ALA A 255 -14.48 -10.97 -15.22
N HIS A 256 -13.20 -10.84 -15.56
CA HIS A 256 -12.45 -9.59 -15.44
C HIS A 256 -11.26 -9.60 -16.42
N PRO A 257 -10.95 -8.47 -17.10
CA PRO A 257 -9.88 -8.41 -18.12
C PRO A 257 -8.49 -8.76 -17.57
N LEU A 258 -8.26 -8.58 -16.26
CA LEU A 258 -6.99 -8.95 -15.63
C LEU A 258 -6.78 -10.47 -15.49
N LEU A 259 -7.83 -11.29 -15.51
CA LEU A 259 -7.63 -12.71 -15.15
C LEU A 259 -6.79 -13.49 -16.15
N GLU A 260 -6.72 -13.04 -17.41
CA GLU A 260 -5.97 -13.74 -18.45
C GLU A 260 -4.46 -13.80 -18.17
N ASN A 261 -3.90 -12.74 -17.59
CA ASN A 261 -2.45 -12.62 -17.33
C ASN A 261 -2.09 -12.62 -15.84
N LEU A 262 -3.07 -12.81 -14.96
CA LEU A 262 -2.87 -12.81 -13.52
C LEU A 262 -2.55 -14.22 -13.02
N LYS A 263 -1.41 -14.35 -12.35
CA LYS A 263 -0.95 -15.56 -11.69
C LYS A 263 -0.73 -15.29 -10.20
N PRO A 264 -1.75 -15.49 -9.36
CA PRO A 264 -1.74 -15.11 -7.95
C PRO A 264 -0.54 -15.59 -7.11
N GLN A 265 0.07 -16.71 -7.50
CA GLN A 265 1.15 -17.35 -6.74
C GLN A 265 2.56 -16.94 -7.22
N GLU A 266 2.67 -16.24 -8.34
CA GLU A 266 3.96 -15.77 -8.88
C GLU A 266 4.27 -14.34 -8.37
N LYS A 267 5.56 -13.97 -8.37
CA LYS A 267 6.02 -12.62 -8.02
C LYS A 267 6.87 -12.07 -9.18
N PRO A 268 6.44 -11.00 -9.88
CA PRO A 268 5.16 -10.30 -9.70
C PRO A 268 3.95 -11.18 -10.09
N PRO A 269 2.74 -10.89 -9.60
CA PRO A 269 1.55 -11.67 -9.92
C PRO A 269 1.02 -11.40 -11.33
N TRP A 270 1.35 -10.27 -11.95
CA TRP A 270 0.91 -9.90 -13.29
C TRP A 270 1.97 -10.22 -14.36
N HIS A 271 1.56 -10.84 -15.48
CA HIS A 271 2.47 -11.28 -16.56
C HIS A 271 2.02 -10.88 -17.97
N GLY A 272 1.37 -9.73 -18.16
CA GLY A 272 0.78 -9.32 -19.46
C GLY A 272 1.76 -9.02 -20.60
N GLY A 273 3.03 -9.42 -20.49
CA GLY A 273 4.07 -9.19 -21.51
C GLY A 273 4.60 -7.76 -21.54
N GLU A 274 4.09 -6.86 -20.69
CA GLU A 274 4.57 -5.49 -20.61
C GLU A 274 5.99 -5.45 -20.04
N GLN A 275 6.94 -4.98 -20.85
CA GLN A 275 8.33 -4.82 -20.44
C GLN A 275 8.62 -3.44 -19.86
N TYR A 276 7.66 -2.52 -19.93
CA TYR A 276 7.83 -1.14 -19.50
C TYR A 276 7.03 -0.90 -18.24
N LEU A 277 7.65 -0.30 -17.24
CA LEU A 277 6.92 0.04 -16.02
C LEU A 277 7.41 1.34 -15.37
N LEU A 278 6.54 1.92 -14.55
CA LEU A 278 6.88 2.99 -13.61
C LEU A 278 6.80 2.42 -12.19
N ARG A 279 7.90 2.48 -11.44
CA ARG A 279 7.98 2.03 -10.06
C ARG A 279 8.03 3.20 -9.10
N ILE A 280 7.14 3.22 -8.12
CA ILE A 280 7.14 4.24 -7.08
C ILE A 280 8.12 3.84 -5.97
N LEU A 281 9.21 4.59 -5.84
CA LEU A 281 10.30 4.29 -4.89
C LEU A 281 10.09 4.95 -3.52
N SER A 282 9.31 6.05 -3.44
CA SER A 282 9.05 6.79 -2.21
C SER A 282 7.66 7.39 -2.17
N GLY A 283 7.27 7.90 -0.99
CA GLY A 283 5.94 8.45 -0.74
C GLY A 283 4.95 7.38 -0.31
N GLU A 284 3.67 7.76 -0.27
CA GLU A 284 2.58 6.93 0.25
C GLU A 284 2.29 5.70 -0.62
N TYR A 285 2.57 5.80 -1.92
CA TYR A 285 2.43 4.70 -2.87
C TYR A 285 3.72 3.90 -3.06
N ARG A 286 4.70 3.99 -2.15
CA ARG A 286 5.96 3.25 -2.27
C ARG A 286 5.71 1.76 -2.51
N GLY A 287 6.39 1.23 -3.53
CA GLY A 287 6.26 -0.14 -3.97
C GLY A 287 5.20 -0.34 -5.07
N THR A 288 4.35 0.66 -5.33
CA THR A 288 3.39 0.61 -6.44
C THR A 288 4.12 0.49 -7.78
N VAL A 289 3.61 -0.35 -8.67
CA VAL A 289 4.14 -0.59 -10.01
C VAL A 289 3.06 -0.32 -11.04
N LEU A 290 3.37 0.45 -12.07
CA LEU A 290 2.49 0.68 -13.22
C LEU A 290 3.09 -0.02 -14.42
N TYR A 291 2.52 -1.15 -14.84
CA TYR A 291 2.89 -1.86 -16.06
C TYR A 291 2.26 -1.14 -17.25
N LEU A 292 3.05 -0.87 -18.29
CA LEU A 292 2.65 -0.07 -19.45
C LEU A 292 2.75 -0.89 -20.74
N ASP A 293 1.65 -0.98 -21.48
CA ASP A 293 1.59 -1.57 -22.81
C ASP A 293 1.53 -0.45 -23.86
N PRO A 294 2.65 -0.11 -24.52
CA PRO A 294 2.68 0.98 -25.49
C PRO A 294 1.75 0.79 -26.69
N GLU A 295 1.37 -0.46 -27.03
CA GLU A 295 0.48 -0.75 -28.15
C GLU A 295 -0.99 -0.53 -27.80
N LYS A 296 -1.34 -0.67 -26.51
CA LYS A 296 -2.73 -0.52 -26.02
C LYS A 296 -3.01 0.83 -25.37
N LEU A 297 -1.98 1.61 -25.03
CA LEU A 297 -2.15 2.95 -24.48
C LEU A 297 -2.89 3.87 -25.46
N LYS A 298 -4.08 4.35 -25.05
CA LYS A 298 -4.88 5.30 -25.85
C LYS A 298 -4.48 6.76 -25.64
N GLY A 299 -3.64 7.05 -24.66
CA GLY A 299 -3.25 8.40 -24.27
C GLY A 299 -2.12 8.42 -23.23
N PRO A 300 -1.74 9.61 -22.73
CA PRO A 300 -0.68 9.73 -21.73
C PRO A 300 -1.09 9.13 -20.38
N VAL A 301 -0.15 8.42 -19.78
CA VAL A 301 -0.23 8.00 -18.37
C VAL A 301 0.04 9.23 -17.51
N THR A 302 -0.96 9.67 -16.75
CA THR A 302 -0.87 10.91 -15.96
C THR A 302 -0.69 10.60 -14.49
N LEU A 303 0.34 11.22 -13.87
CA LEU A 303 0.56 11.27 -12.43
C LEU A 303 0.31 12.71 -11.97
N ASP A 304 -0.62 12.91 -11.05
CA ASP A 304 -1.04 14.27 -10.64
C ASP A 304 -1.41 14.30 -9.16
N ARG A 305 -1.49 15.47 -8.55
CA ARG A 305 -1.94 15.63 -7.16
C ARG A 305 -3.42 15.29 -6.99
N LEU A 306 -3.78 14.84 -5.79
CA LEU A 306 -5.15 14.43 -5.43
C LEU A 306 -6.17 15.57 -5.62
N ALA A 307 -5.78 16.80 -5.30
CA ALA A 307 -6.65 17.98 -5.40
C ALA A 307 -6.90 18.46 -6.84
N ALA A 308 -6.22 17.90 -7.85
CA ALA A 308 -6.41 18.31 -9.24
C ALA A 308 -7.75 17.82 -9.78
N GLU A 309 -8.50 18.71 -10.44
CA GLU A 309 -9.81 18.40 -11.04
C GLU A 309 -9.71 17.45 -12.25
N GLN A 310 -8.57 17.47 -12.95
CA GLN A 310 -8.37 16.66 -14.14
C GLN A 310 -8.18 15.17 -13.78
N PRO A 311 -8.67 14.23 -14.60
CA PRO A 311 -8.40 12.81 -14.37
C PRO A 311 -6.90 12.54 -14.41
N ALA A 312 -6.45 11.64 -13.55
CA ALA A 312 -5.09 11.13 -13.53
C ALA A 312 -5.14 9.63 -13.25
N LEU A 313 -4.18 8.90 -13.81
CA LEU A 313 -4.06 7.47 -13.59
C LEU A 313 -3.67 7.17 -12.15
N LEU A 314 -2.75 7.96 -11.60
CA LEU A 314 -2.36 7.91 -10.19
C LEU A 314 -2.47 9.30 -9.56
N LYS A 315 -3.27 9.40 -8.50
CA LYS A 315 -3.49 10.64 -7.74
C LYS A 315 -2.59 10.66 -6.50
N LEU A 316 -1.55 11.48 -6.54
CA LEU A 316 -0.56 11.63 -5.47
C LEU A 316 -1.13 12.47 -4.31
N PRO A 317 -0.96 12.04 -3.05
CA PRO A 317 -1.48 12.75 -1.87
C PRO A 317 -0.75 14.07 -1.62
N ASP A 318 0.46 14.24 -2.16
CA ASP A 318 1.23 15.46 -2.01
C ASP A 318 0.63 16.61 -2.84
N LYS A 319 0.13 17.64 -2.16
CA LYS A 319 -0.43 18.86 -2.76
C LYS A 319 0.57 19.63 -3.64
N ASN A 320 1.87 19.45 -3.41
CA ASN A 320 2.95 20.09 -4.14
C ASN A 320 3.47 19.23 -5.29
N ALA A 321 2.94 18.02 -5.50
CA ALA A 321 3.32 17.21 -6.65
C ALA A 321 2.93 17.93 -7.94
N ALA A 322 3.91 18.13 -8.82
CA ALA A 322 3.67 18.60 -10.18
C ALA A 322 2.98 17.51 -11.02
N ARG A 323 2.19 17.93 -12.00
CA ARG A 323 1.57 17.02 -12.97
C ARG A 323 2.61 16.54 -13.99
N ALA A 324 2.76 15.21 -14.09
CA ALA A 324 3.64 14.57 -15.06
C ALA A 324 2.85 13.64 -15.98
N GLU A 325 3.22 13.62 -17.25
CA GLU A 325 2.61 12.76 -18.26
C GLU A 325 3.67 11.89 -18.92
N VAL A 326 3.43 10.58 -18.96
CA VAL A 326 4.29 9.60 -19.61
C VAL A 326 3.56 9.08 -20.85
N LEU A 327 4.15 9.30 -22.02
CA LEU A 327 3.51 8.99 -23.30
C LEU A 327 4.43 8.20 -24.21
N TRP A 328 3.86 7.29 -25.01
CA TRP A 328 4.61 6.53 -26.01
C TRP A 328 4.72 7.31 -27.31
N TRP A 329 5.93 7.61 -27.76
CA TRP A 329 6.17 8.37 -28.97
C TRP A 329 7.42 7.89 -29.71
N LYS A 330 7.26 7.56 -31.00
CA LYS A 330 8.35 7.13 -31.89
C LYS A 330 9.18 5.96 -31.31
N GLY A 331 8.51 4.98 -30.72
CA GLY A 331 9.17 3.76 -30.22
C GLY A 331 9.83 3.89 -28.85
N ARG A 332 9.52 4.94 -28.08
CA ARG A 332 10.05 5.16 -26.74
C ARG A 332 9.06 5.92 -25.86
N PHE A 333 9.20 5.79 -24.55
CA PHE A 333 8.46 6.63 -23.61
C PHE A 333 9.11 8.01 -23.47
N GLN A 334 8.27 9.03 -23.40
CA GLN A 334 8.64 10.41 -23.12
C GLN A 334 7.95 10.85 -21.83
N LEU A 335 8.68 11.56 -20.99
CA LEU A 335 8.17 12.26 -19.82
C LEU A 335 7.95 13.72 -20.19
N ARG A 336 6.75 14.22 -19.92
CA ARG A 336 6.38 15.63 -20.09
C ARG A 336 6.00 16.23 -18.76
N ASN A 337 6.50 17.43 -18.47
CA ASN A 337 5.98 18.25 -17.39
C ASN A 337 4.70 18.96 -17.87
N ALA A 338 3.54 18.42 -17.50
CA ALA A 338 2.24 18.97 -17.87
C ALA A 338 1.70 19.96 -16.82
N ASP A 339 2.50 20.31 -15.81
CA ASP A 339 2.17 21.36 -14.87
C ASP A 339 2.50 22.73 -15.47
N LYS A 340 1.59 23.71 -15.29
CA LYS A 340 1.76 25.06 -15.84
C LYS A 340 2.83 25.88 -15.12
N GLU A 341 3.04 25.58 -13.84
CA GLU A 341 3.90 26.36 -12.95
C GLU A 341 4.90 25.47 -12.21
N GLY A 342 4.49 24.23 -11.92
CA GLY A 342 5.28 23.23 -11.23
C GLY A 342 6.55 22.86 -11.98
N ARG A 343 7.59 22.54 -11.22
CA ARG A 343 8.85 21.98 -11.70
C ARG A 343 9.15 20.72 -10.92
N PHE A 344 9.89 19.82 -11.53
CA PHE A 344 10.37 18.63 -10.84
C PHE A 344 11.73 18.22 -11.35
N MET A 345 12.43 17.39 -10.58
CA MET A 345 13.73 16.84 -11.00
C MET A 345 13.50 15.57 -11.83
N LEU A 346 14.16 15.47 -12.98
CA LEU A 346 14.43 14.24 -13.71
C LEU A 346 15.92 13.94 -13.55
N ASN A 347 16.23 12.92 -12.76
CA ASN A 347 17.57 12.59 -12.29
C ASN A 347 18.21 13.79 -11.58
N TRP A 348 19.10 14.50 -12.26
CA TRP A 348 19.81 15.67 -11.76
C TRP A 348 19.39 16.98 -12.45
N ASP A 349 18.51 16.90 -13.44
CA ASP A 349 18.08 18.03 -14.26
C ASP A 349 16.68 18.49 -13.83
N GLU A 350 16.47 19.81 -13.73
CA GLU A 350 15.15 20.39 -13.43
C GLU A 350 14.32 20.42 -14.73
N MET A 351 13.17 19.75 -14.71
CA MET A 351 12.16 19.81 -15.76
C MET A 351 11.24 21.02 -15.55
N THR A 352 11.29 21.93 -16.51
CA THR A 352 10.45 23.13 -16.57
C THR A 352 9.07 22.84 -17.18
N PRO A 353 8.06 23.71 -16.99
CA PRO A 353 6.73 23.53 -17.59
C PRO A 353 6.80 23.30 -19.10
N GLU A 354 6.00 22.34 -19.59
CA GLU A 354 5.93 21.89 -20.99
C GLU A 354 7.20 21.24 -21.55
N GLU A 355 8.25 21.07 -20.72
CA GLU A 355 9.45 20.38 -21.13
C GLU A 355 9.18 18.89 -21.32
N GLU A 356 9.86 18.30 -22.31
CA GLU A 356 9.77 16.89 -22.66
C GLU A 356 11.17 16.25 -22.63
N ALA A 357 11.25 15.06 -22.06
CA ALA A 357 12.47 14.26 -22.03
C ALA A 357 12.17 12.82 -22.46
N ASN A 358 13.10 12.20 -23.20
CA ASN A 358 12.99 10.77 -23.48
C ASN A 358 13.43 10.00 -22.23
N LEU A 359 12.62 9.02 -21.83
CA LEU A 359 12.96 8.15 -20.70
C LEU A 359 13.82 6.99 -21.18
N VAL A 360 14.89 6.70 -20.44
CA VAL A 360 15.71 5.50 -20.56
C VAL A 360 15.66 4.69 -19.27
N SER A 361 15.90 3.37 -19.34
CA SER A 361 15.72 2.50 -18.16
C SER A 361 16.54 2.99 -16.98
N GLY A 362 15.92 3.02 -15.80
CA GLY A 362 16.52 3.48 -14.55
C GLY A 362 16.44 4.98 -14.31
N ASP A 363 15.98 5.79 -15.28
CA ASP A 363 15.68 7.21 -15.06
C ASP A 363 14.68 7.38 -13.92
N ARG A 364 14.88 8.43 -13.12
CA ARG A 364 14.05 8.71 -11.95
C ARG A 364 13.58 10.14 -11.96
N PHE A 365 12.33 10.38 -11.60
CA PHE A 365 11.81 11.73 -11.46
C PHE A 365 11.02 11.90 -10.16
N ARG A 366 11.02 13.11 -9.60
CA ARG A 366 10.47 13.41 -8.27
C ARG A 366 9.28 14.36 -8.34
N LEU A 367 8.09 13.87 -7.99
CA LEU A 367 6.86 14.64 -7.90
C LEU A 367 6.51 14.90 -6.43
N GLY A 368 7.00 16.01 -5.88
CA GLY A 368 6.92 16.29 -4.44
C GLY A 368 7.70 15.24 -3.63
N LYS A 369 7.02 14.54 -2.71
CA LYS A 369 7.59 13.43 -1.92
C LYS A 369 7.66 12.10 -2.68
N THR A 370 7.02 12.00 -3.83
CA THR A 370 6.96 10.76 -4.62
C THR A 370 8.11 10.70 -5.60
N VAL A 371 8.91 9.65 -5.52
CA VAL A 371 9.94 9.33 -6.50
C VAL A 371 9.45 8.20 -7.38
N VAL A 372 9.57 8.37 -8.70
CA VAL A 372 9.20 7.39 -9.70
C VAL A 372 10.44 6.98 -10.47
N ARG A 373 10.63 5.68 -10.73
CA ARG A 373 11.66 5.13 -11.60
C ARG A 373 11.00 4.51 -12.84
N TYR A 374 11.47 4.87 -14.01
CA TYR A 374 11.08 4.21 -15.26
C TYR A 374 11.98 2.99 -15.51
N GLU A 375 11.41 1.87 -15.92
CA GLU A 375 12.14 0.62 -16.16
C GLU A 375 11.70 0.03 -17.51
N HIS A 376 12.68 -0.33 -18.34
CA HIS A 376 12.50 -1.32 -19.41
C HIS A 376 13.12 -2.62 -18.90
N LEU A 377 12.29 -3.57 -18.46
CA LEU A 377 12.70 -4.73 -17.66
C LEU A 377 13.93 -5.47 -18.22
N PRO A 378 14.00 -5.89 -19.50
CA PRO A 378 15.20 -6.54 -20.03
C PRO A 378 16.47 -5.71 -19.90
N MET A 379 16.37 -4.38 -20.09
CA MET A 379 17.48 -3.46 -19.92
C MET A 379 17.83 -3.28 -18.44
N GLN A 380 16.81 -3.12 -17.59
CA GLN A 380 16.97 -2.92 -16.15
C GLN A 380 17.64 -4.13 -15.49
N GLU A 381 17.24 -5.35 -15.86
CA GLU A 381 17.86 -6.58 -15.35
C GLU A 381 19.34 -6.66 -15.70
N ARG A 382 19.74 -6.19 -16.89
CA ARG A 382 21.15 -6.09 -17.28
C ARG A 382 21.88 -4.99 -16.52
N ILE A 383 21.25 -3.83 -16.30
CA ILE A 383 21.85 -2.74 -15.51
C ILE A 383 22.15 -3.23 -14.08
N GLU A 384 21.22 -3.97 -13.47
CA GLU A 384 21.32 -4.41 -12.08
C GLU A 384 22.39 -5.49 -11.82
N THR A 385 22.99 -6.07 -12.85
CA THR A 385 24.14 -6.99 -12.72
C THR A 385 25.49 -6.29 -12.95
N LEU A 386 25.50 -5.01 -13.32
CA LEU A 386 26.72 -4.28 -13.65
C LEU A 386 27.18 -3.36 -12.51
N ALA A 387 28.49 -3.31 -12.29
CA ALA A 387 29.14 -2.34 -11.42
C ALA A 387 30.42 -1.78 -12.06
N LEU A 388 30.79 -0.56 -11.66
CA LEU A 388 32.08 0.02 -11.93
C LEU A 388 32.99 -0.27 -10.73
N ARG A 389 34.00 -1.11 -10.94
CA ARG A 389 35.05 -1.37 -9.96
C ARG A 389 36.09 -0.27 -10.01
N PHE A 390 36.34 0.36 -8.87
CA PHE A 390 37.41 1.33 -8.66
C PHE A 390 38.11 1.00 -7.34
N ALA A 391 39.43 0.78 -7.40
CA ALA A 391 40.17 0.15 -6.31
C ALA A 391 39.49 -1.18 -5.90
N ASP A 392 39.15 -1.34 -4.61
CA ASP A 392 38.49 -2.53 -4.07
C ASP A 392 36.97 -2.35 -3.89
N GLU A 393 36.39 -1.27 -4.44
CA GLU A 393 34.97 -0.93 -4.31
C GLU A 393 34.22 -1.14 -5.63
N ASP A 394 33.01 -1.69 -5.54
CA ASP A 394 32.10 -1.87 -6.67
C ASP A 394 30.95 -0.85 -6.57
N ILE A 395 30.90 0.10 -7.51
CA ILE A 395 29.85 1.12 -7.59
C ILE A 395 28.77 0.64 -8.58
N PRO A 396 27.54 0.33 -8.14
CA PRO A 396 26.52 -0.23 -9.01
C PRO A 396 26.05 0.77 -10.08
N PHE A 397 25.80 0.26 -11.29
CA PHE A 397 25.14 1.07 -12.31
C PHE A 397 23.68 1.34 -11.90
N ALA A 398 23.25 2.59 -12.07
CA ALA A 398 21.92 3.02 -11.62
C ALA A 398 20.87 2.96 -12.74
N ARG A 399 21.29 3.24 -13.98
CA ARG A 399 20.40 3.43 -15.12
C ARG A 399 21.08 3.06 -16.45
N GLN A 400 20.43 3.33 -17.57
CA GLN A 400 20.96 3.02 -18.90
C GLN A 400 22.10 3.96 -19.28
N VAL A 401 22.03 5.23 -18.89
CA VAL A 401 23.07 6.25 -19.14
C VAL A 401 23.60 6.78 -17.81
N ASN A 402 24.83 6.44 -17.42
CA ASN A 402 25.39 6.78 -16.11
C ASN A 402 26.51 7.80 -16.27
N THR A 403 26.40 8.93 -15.59
CA THR A 403 27.45 9.95 -15.58
C THR A 403 28.58 9.56 -14.63
N LEU A 404 29.83 9.81 -15.03
CA LEU A 404 31.04 9.52 -14.28
C LEU A 404 31.82 10.82 -14.03
N GLY A 405 32.28 11.03 -12.81
CA GLY A 405 33.08 12.19 -12.42
C GLY A 405 33.19 12.33 -10.90
N TYR A 406 33.75 13.44 -10.42
CA TYR A 406 33.85 13.70 -8.98
C TYR A 406 32.66 14.47 -8.40
N SER A 407 31.79 15.03 -9.25
CA SER A 407 30.62 15.79 -8.82
C SER A 407 29.63 14.90 -8.06
N THR A 408 28.90 15.50 -7.11
CA THR A 408 27.78 14.85 -6.42
C THR A 408 26.60 14.56 -7.36
N HIS A 409 26.60 15.10 -8.57
CA HIS A 409 25.60 14.85 -9.61
C HIS A 409 26.01 13.73 -10.59
N CYS A 410 27.09 13.01 -10.30
CA CYS A 410 27.46 11.82 -11.07
C CYS A 410 26.82 10.58 -10.47
N ASP A 411 26.30 9.71 -11.34
CA ASP A 411 25.77 8.41 -10.94
C ASP A 411 26.89 7.48 -10.44
N LEU A 412 28.05 7.55 -11.10
CA LEU A 412 29.27 6.84 -10.77
C LEU A 412 30.29 7.86 -10.25
N ARG A 413 30.27 8.13 -8.95
CA ARG A 413 31.15 9.14 -8.34
C ARG A 413 32.48 8.53 -7.92
N ILE A 414 33.57 9.16 -8.35
CA ILE A 414 34.92 8.88 -7.87
C ILE A 414 35.48 10.18 -7.27
N ASP A 415 35.79 10.18 -5.98
CA ASP A 415 36.22 11.39 -5.25
C ASP A 415 37.70 11.73 -5.52
N ASP A 416 38.05 11.91 -6.80
CA ASP A 416 39.38 12.28 -7.26
C ASP A 416 39.30 13.49 -8.21
N ARG A 417 39.91 14.60 -7.79
CA ARG A 417 39.89 15.88 -8.52
C ARG A 417 40.69 15.88 -9.82
N ARG A 418 41.44 14.81 -10.12
CA ARG A 418 42.06 14.63 -11.43
C ARG A 418 41.00 14.33 -12.50
N LEU A 419 39.82 13.87 -12.14
CA LEU A 419 38.67 13.78 -13.03
C LEU A 419 37.98 15.14 -13.16
N GLY A 420 37.27 15.38 -14.26
CA GLY A 420 36.35 16.51 -14.37
C GLY A 420 35.08 16.31 -13.52
N PRO A 421 34.29 17.38 -13.28
CA PRO A 421 33.01 17.27 -12.58
C PRO A 421 32.10 16.24 -13.23
N THR A 422 32.11 16.22 -14.57
CA THR A 422 31.50 15.19 -15.43
C THR A 422 32.57 14.78 -16.44
N HIS A 423 33.32 13.74 -16.12
CA HIS A 423 34.47 13.25 -16.90
C HIS A 423 34.01 12.48 -18.16
N GLY A 424 32.95 11.68 -18.02
CA GLY A 424 32.37 10.88 -19.10
C GLY A 424 31.02 10.31 -18.72
N GLN A 425 30.52 9.40 -19.54
CA GLN A 425 29.33 8.63 -19.24
C GLN A 425 29.43 7.22 -19.80
N PHE A 426 28.79 6.26 -19.15
CA PHE A 426 28.57 4.93 -19.68
C PHE A 426 27.13 4.81 -20.21
N GLU A 427 26.97 4.20 -21.38
CA GLU A 427 25.69 3.84 -21.95
C GLU A 427 25.60 2.32 -22.09
N ILE A 428 24.58 1.73 -21.47
CA ILE A 428 24.26 0.32 -21.59
C ILE A 428 23.24 0.18 -22.71
N ARG A 429 23.59 -0.58 -23.74
CA ARG A 429 22.75 -0.84 -24.90
C ARG A 429 22.51 -2.34 -25.05
N PRO A 430 21.51 -2.78 -25.83
CA PRO A 430 21.29 -4.21 -26.04
C PRO A 430 22.53 -4.94 -26.58
N ASP A 431 23.34 -4.27 -27.40
CA ASP A 431 24.52 -4.79 -28.08
C ASP A 431 25.84 -4.65 -27.30
N GLY A 432 25.87 -3.87 -26.20
CA GLY A 432 27.15 -3.63 -25.51
C GLY A 432 27.08 -2.59 -24.40
N ILE A 433 28.24 -2.34 -23.80
CA ILE A 433 28.48 -1.25 -22.86
C ILE A 433 29.42 -0.29 -23.57
N PHE A 434 29.10 1.00 -23.57
CA PHE A 434 29.85 2.01 -24.29
C PHE A 434 30.23 3.12 -23.31
N TYR A 435 31.45 3.64 -23.44
CA TYR A 435 31.91 4.81 -22.71
C TYR A 435 32.05 5.99 -23.67
N CYS A 436 31.36 7.09 -23.37
CA CYS A 436 31.50 8.34 -24.10
C CYS A 436 32.30 9.35 -23.26
N HIS A 437 33.46 9.76 -23.77
CA HIS A 437 34.28 10.73 -23.05
C HIS A 437 33.76 12.16 -23.25
N LYS A 438 33.68 12.97 -22.19
CA LYS A 438 33.13 14.34 -22.26
C LYS A 438 34.18 15.42 -22.00
N GLU A 439 35.25 15.10 -21.28
CA GLU A 439 36.23 16.11 -20.84
C GLU A 439 37.22 16.49 -21.95
N ARG A 440 37.23 17.78 -22.33
CA ARG A 440 38.16 18.27 -23.37
C ARG A 440 39.60 18.29 -22.86
N GLY A 441 40.54 17.93 -23.74
CA GLY A 441 41.98 18.00 -23.45
C GLY A 441 42.53 16.81 -22.65
N LYS A 442 41.67 15.84 -22.30
CA LYS A 442 42.07 14.55 -21.76
C LYS A 442 41.69 13.44 -22.75
N GLU A 443 42.34 12.30 -22.58
CA GLU A 443 42.08 11.09 -23.35
C GLU A 443 41.86 9.95 -22.36
N VAL A 444 40.93 9.04 -22.68
CA VAL A 444 40.68 7.83 -21.91
C VAL A 444 41.16 6.63 -22.71
N LYS A 445 41.79 5.66 -22.05
CA LYS A 445 42.16 4.39 -22.71
C LYS A 445 41.23 3.28 -22.26
N ILE A 446 40.69 2.52 -23.21
CA ILE A 446 39.87 1.33 -22.98
C ILE A 446 40.61 0.18 -23.66
N GLY A 447 41.27 -0.67 -22.87
CA GLY A 447 42.27 -1.59 -23.40
C GLY A 447 43.33 -0.85 -24.22
N ASP A 448 43.45 -1.19 -25.51
CA ASP A 448 44.37 -0.57 -26.45
C ASP A 448 43.80 0.66 -27.19
N ALA A 449 42.48 0.89 -27.11
CA ALA A 449 41.82 2.00 -27.79
C ALA A 449 41.95 3.30 -26.99
N THR A 450 42.11 4.42 -27.68
CA THR A 450 42.11 5.76 -27.09
C THR A 450 40.83 6.49 -27.50
N VAL A 451 40.11 7.02 -26.53
CA VAL A 451 38.83 7.72 -26.70
C VAL A 451 38.99 9.18 -26.28
N ARG A 452 38.71 10.10 -27.20
CA ARG A 452 38.78 11.55 -27.00
C ARG A 452 37.43 12.15 -26.69
N ALA A 453 37.42 13.42 -26.28
CA ALA A 453 36.19 14.14 -25.98
C ALA A 453 35.21 14.14 -27.17
N GLY A 454 34.00 13.61 -26.93
CA GLY A 454 32.96 13.44 -27.94
C GLY A 454 33.00 12.10 -28.68
N GLU A 455 34.05 11.30 -28.50
CA GLU A 455 34.15 9.95 -29.03
C GLU A 455 33.54 8.92 -28.07
N GLU A 456 33.24 7.75 -28.63
CA GLU A 456 32.72 6.59 -27.91
C GLU A 456 33.64 5.39 -28.12
N GLY A 457 33.84 4.61 -27.06
CA GLY A 457 34.52 3.31 -27.12
C GLY A 457 33.67 2.22 -26.47
N GLN A 458 33.66 1.03 -27.08
CA GLN A 458 33.02 -0.15 -26.50
C GLN A 458 33.86 -0.69 -25.34
N VAL A 459 33.19 -1.12 -24.27
CA VAL A 459 33.80 -1.60 -23.04
C VAL A 459 33.46 -3.07 -22.87
N THR A 460 34.49 -3.91 -22.71
CA THR A 460 34.32 -5.32 -22.34
C THR A 460 34.38 -5.46 -20.81
N PRO A 461 33.45 -6.18 -20.16
CA PRO A 461 33.58 -6.45 -18.73
C PRO A 461 34.93 -7.09 -18.35
N GLY A 462 35.57 -6.56 -17.30
CA GLY A 462 36.91 -6.93 -16.85
C GLY A 462 38.07 -6.19 -17.53
N GLU A 463 37.81 -5.49 -18.64
CA GLU A 463 38.81 -4.70 -19.34
C GLU A 463 39.15 -3.41 -18.55
N PRO A 464 40.45 -3.08 -18.37
CA PRO A 464 40.83 -1.86 -17.70
C PRO A 464 40.52 -0.62 -18.53
N ILE A 465 39.96 0.39 -17.86
CA ILE A 465 39.67 1.72 -18.40
C ILE A 465 40.51 2.73 -17.63
N HIS A 466 41.48 3.34 -18.31
CA HIS A 466 42.36 4.35 -17.73
C HIS A 466 41.75 5.74 -17.96
N LEU A 467 41.16 6.30 -16.90
CA LEU A 467 40.50 7.61 -16.93
C LEU A 467 41.50 8.77 -16.80
N ALA A 468 42.55 8.54 -16.01
CA ALA A 468 43.68 9.46 -15.80
C ALA A 468 44.91 8.67 -15.34
N GLU A 469 46.02 9.36 -15.08
CA GLU A 469 47.20 8.76 -14.43
C GLU A 469 46.77 8.14 -13.09
N GLU A 470 47.03 6.83 -12.93
CA GLU A 470 46.67 6.01 -11.75
C GLU A 470 45.17 5.81 -11.47
N ILE A 471 44.26 6.37 -12.28
CA ILE A 471 42.82 6.12 -12.13
C ILE A 471 42.40 5.06 -13.14
N VAL A 472 42.36 3.82 -12.67
CA VAL A 472 41.93 2.66 -13.45
C VAL A 472 40.61 2.15 -12.88
N VAL A 473 39.64 1.99 -13.76
CA VAL A 473 38.34 1.39 -13.44
C VAL A 473 38.09 0.18 -14.33
N GLN A 474 37.18 -0.69 -13.92
CA GLN A 474 36.73 -1.83 -14.71
C GLN A 474 35.22 -1.95 -14.61
N VAL A 475 34.53 -2.26 -15.70
CA VAL A 475 33.14 -2.70 -15.58
C VAL A 475 33.12 -4.17 -15.23
N VAL A 476 32.36 -4.57 -14.22
CA VAL A 476 32.28 -5.95 -13.76
C VAL A 476 30.83 -6.41 -13.76
N GLU A 477 30.62 -7.68 -14.15
CA GLU A 477 29.33 -8.35 -14.03
C GLU A 477 29.28 -9.16 -12.74
N LYS A 478 28.16 -9.06 -12.02
CA LYS A 478 27.88 -9.84 -10.81
C LYS A 478 26.80 -10.87 -11.08
N SER A 479 26.95 -12.02 -10.40
CA SER A 479 25.93 -13.07 -10.38
C SER A 479 24.69 -12.68 -9.57
N GLU A 480 24.86 -11.78 -8.60
CA GLU A 480 23.78 -11.28 -7.75
C GLU A 480 23.39 -9.86 -8.16
N ARG A 481 22.08 -9.60 -8.21
CA ARG A 481 21.55 -8.27 -8.53
C ARG A 481 21.82 -7.32 -7.36
N PHE A 482 22.23 -6.10 -7.67
CA PHE A 482 22.30 -5.05 -6.66
C PHE A 482 20.90 -4.65 -6.23
N SER A 483 20.60 -4.82 -4.93
CA SER A 483 19.37 -4.30 -4.35
C SER A 483 19.45 -2.78 -4.31
N GLN A 484 18.89 -2.11 -5.32
CA GLN A 484 18.94 -0.66 -5.36
C GLN A 484 18.06 0.01 -4.29
N THR A 485 17.21 -0.72 -3.55
CA THR A 485 16.11 -0.19 -2.73
C THR A 485 16.47 0.72 -1.55
N GLU A 486 17.75 0.88 -1.19
CA GLU A 486 18.19 1.69 -0.04
C GLU A 486 19.17 2.80 -0.47
N GLY A 487 18.89 4.05 -0.06
CA GLY A 487 19.85 5.17 -0.16
C GLY A 487 19.79 6.02 -1.44
N PHE A 488 18.64 6.10 -2.12
CA PHE A 488 18.53 6.87 -3.37
C PHE A 488 18.65 8.39 -3.17
N LEU A 489 19.69 8.99 -3.75
CA LEU A 489 19.75 10.44 -3.98
C LEU A 489 19.26 10.72 -5.41
N ILE A 490 18.18 11.51 -5.52
CA ILE A 490 17.73 12.12 -6.79
C ILE A 490 17.75 13.60 -6.56
N GLY A 491 18.74 14.27 -7.15
CA GLY A 491 18.89 15.70 -6.97
C GLY A 491 19.09 16.14 -5.51
N PRO A 492 19.34 17.43 -5.30
CA PRO A 492 19.05 18.05 -4.02
C PRO A 492 17.58 17.79 -3.62
N THR A 493 17.34 17.58 -2.34
CA THR A 493 16.01 17.65 -1.72
C THR A 493 15.34 18.98 -2.04
N GLN A 494 14.01 19.04 -1.96
CA GLN A 494 13.28 20.29 -2.16
C GLN A 494 13.75 21.37 -1.18
N GLU A 495 14.11 21.01 0.05
CA GLU A 495 14.71 21.91 1.03
C GLU A 495 16.06 22.47 0.57
N GLU A 496 16.93 21.64 -0.01
CA GLU A 496 18.20 22.08 -0.58
C GLU A 496 18.01 22.99 -1.81
N LEU A 497 17.02 22.71 -2.66
CA LEU A 497 16.66 23.59 -3.79
C LEU A 497 16.13 24.94 -3.31
N GLU A 498 15.25 24.94 -2.32
CA GLU A 498 14.70 26.17 -1.72
C GLU A 498 15.78 26.97 -0.98
N ALA A 499 16.71 26.30 -0.30
CA ALA A 499 17.86 26.93 0.35
C ALA A 499 18.80 27.57 -0.68
N ALA A 500 19.12 26.87 -1.78
CA ALA A 500 19.95 27.41 -2.85
C ALA A 500 19.32 28.66 -3.51
N ARG A 501 17.99 28.71 -3.64
CA ARG A 501 17.26 29.87 -4.19
C ARG A 501 17.28 31.08 -3.26
N LYS A 502 17.39 30.88 -1.94
CA LYS A 502 17.46 31.99 -0.96
C LYS A 502 18.82 32.70 -0.95
N GLY A 503 19.83 32.14 -1.63
CA GLY A 503 21.19 32.64 -1.63
C GLY A 503 21.89 32.47 -0.27
N PRO A 504 23.22 32.55 -0.21
CA PRO A 504 23.92 32.64 1.08
C PRO A 504 23.48 33.92 1.80
N ALA A 505 23.02 33.77 3.05
CA ALA A 505 22.61 34.88 3.91
C ALA A 505 23.77 35.80 4.28
#